data_AF-A0A5S4GWC7-F1
#
_entry.id   AF-A0A5S4GWC7-F1
#
_cell.length_a   1.000
_cell.length_b   1.000
_cell.length_c   1.000
_cell.angle_alpha   90.00
_cell.angle_beta   90.00
_cell.angle_gamma   90.00
#
_symmetry.space_group_name_H-M   'P 1'
#
loop_
_entity.id
_entity.type
_entity.pdbx_description
1 polymer ?
#
loop_
_entity_poly.entity_id
_entity_poly.type
_entity_poly.pdbx_seq_one_letter_code
_entity_poly.pdbx_strand_id
1 'polypeptide(L)'
;MAKLTEEERERRALMRARREALAAEQEDRRREERRQKWVRDGAYLSREEFEAGEPCRGCGEPLLDQRGDRLALAQMTPEQREEHDREEARYLERHSECRSHRWSIQGSRTLHCGYCCPPHPLSHRQIEHISRIFASVKSEVRKRDLDDWDLTLTCDHMVRVTQHRDHDYYSRRVVDCPTCSARRGVVQAHRIGPTDDAEGRVRTARLVEELQAAEAKLERQNKAITKTQRRIEELGAQLRAPGSAADE
;
A
#
# COMPACT_ATOMS: atom_id res chain seq x y z
N MET A 1 13.79 -29.80 -15.29
CA MET A 1 14.20 -28.40 -15.09
C MET A 1 14.80 -28.27 -13.69
N ALA A 2 16.02 -27.77 -13.55
CA ALA A 2 16.68 -27.63 -12.25
C ALA A 2 15.89 -26.65 -11.34
N LYS A 3 15.67 -27.02 -10.08
CA LYS A 3 15.02 -26.13 -9.10
C LYS A 3 16.01 -25.02 -8.74
N LEU A 4 15.61 -23.77 -8.96
CA LEU A 4 16.36 -22.59 -8.52
C LEU A 4 16.65 -22.66 -7.03
N THR A 5 17.85 -22.25 -6.63
CA THR A 5 18.23 -22.10 -5.22
C THR A 5 17.41 -20.98 -4.56
N GLU A 6 17.38 -20.96 -3.23
CA GLU A 6 16.68 -19.90 -2.48
C GLU A 6 17.26 -18.51 -2.78
N GLU A 7 18.58 -18.38 -2.76
CA GLU A 7 19.31 -17.15 -3.10
C GLU A 7 18.97 -16.65 -4.53
N GLU A 8 18.85 -17.55 -5.50
CA GLU A 8 18.48 -17.18 -6.86
C GLU A 8 17.03 -16.69 -6.97
N ARG A 9 16.12 -17.25 -6.16
CA ARG A 9 14.72 -16.80 -6.10
C ARG A 9 14.61 -15.42 -5.46
N GLU A 10 15.33 -15.20 -4.36
CA GLU A 10 15.39 -13.91 -3.67
C GLU A 10 15.97 -12.83 -4.58
N ARG A 11 17.10 -13.10 -5.24
CA ARG A 11 17.69 -12.18 -6.22
C ARG A 11 16.72 -11.82 -7.33
N ARG A 12 16.00 -12.81 -7.88
CA ARG A 12 14.98 -12.56 -8.91
C ARG A 12 13.81 -11.75 -8.37
N ALA A 13 13.37 -11.99 -7.13
CA ALA A 13 12.31 -11.22 -6.49
C ALA A 13 12.72 -9.76 -6.28
N LEU A 14 13.93 -9.51 -5.77
CA LEU A 14 14.47 -8.17 -5.59
C LEU A 14 14.59 -7.42 -6.92
N MET A 15 15.07 -8.08 -7.97
CA MET A 15 15.14 -7.48 -9.31
C MET A 15 13.77 -7.11 -9.86
N ARG A 16 12.73 -7.94 -9.65
CA ARG A 16 11.35 -7.60 -10.01
C ARG A 16 10.84 -6.41 -9.21
N ALA A 17 11.03 -6.41 -7.89
CA ALA A 17 10.62 -5.34 -7.01
C ALA A 17 11.28 -4.00 -7.40
N ARG A 18 12.59 -4.01 -7.71
CA ARG A 18 13.31 -2.81 -8.16
C ARG A 18 12.76 -2.29 -9.49
N ARG A 19 12.46 -3.18 -10.45
CA ARG A 19 11.84 -2.79 -11.72
C ARG A 19 10.45 -2.17 -11.53
N GLU A 20 9.63 -2.75 -10.66
CA GLU A 20 8.30 -2.23 -10.34
C GLU A 20 8.37 -0.89 -9.61
N ALA A 21 9.32 -0.72 -8.69
CA ALA A 21 9.57 0.54 -8.00
C ALA A 21 10.00 1.65 -8.97
N LEU A 22 10.91 1.36 -9.92
CA LEU A 22 11.31 2.30 -10.97
C LEU A 22 10.15 2.67 -11.90
N ALA A 23 9.30 1.71 -12.25
CA ALA A 23 8.09 1.99 -13.04
C ALA A 23 7.10 2.87 -12.26
N ALA A 24 6.93 2.63 -10.95
CA ALA A 24 6.09 3.46 -10.09
C ALA A 24 6.62 4.90 -9.97
N GLU A 25 7.94 5.09 -9.88
CA GLU A 25 8.55 6.43 -9.92
C GLU A 25 8.30 7.16 -11.24
N GLN A 26 8.45 6.47 -12.36
CA GLN A 26 8.20 7.06 -13.67
C GLN A 26 6.75 7.50 -13.81
N GLU A 27 5.81 6.66 -13.34
CA GLU A 27 4.39 6.96 -13.33
C GLU A 27 4.05 8.14 -12.40
N ASP A 28 4.65 8.21 -11.20
CA ASP A 28 4.47 9.31 -10.26
C ASP A 28 4.98 10.64 -10.85
N ARG A 29 6.17 10.64 -11.48
CA ARG A 29 6.71 11.79 -12.22
C ARG A 29 5.79 12.22 -13.35
N ARG A 30 5.35 11.27 -14.19
CA ARG A 30 4.42 11.53 -15.30
C ARG A 30 3.12 12.20 -14.81
N ARG A 31 2.59 11.76 -13.66
CA ARG A 31 1.39 12.35 -13.05
C ARG A 31 1.65 13.75 -12.50
N GLU A 32 2.80 13.98 -11.88
CA GLU A 32 3.16 15.30 -11.37
C GLU A 32 3.37 16.32 -12.50
N GLU A 33 4.11 15.95 -13.55
CA GLU A 33 4.27 16.78 -14.76
C GLU A 33 2.91 17.14 -15.37
N ARG A 34 1.97 16.18 -15.39
CA ARG A 34 0.60 16.40 -15.84
C ARG A 34 -0.15 17.40 -14.96
N ARG A 35 -0.07 17.28 -13.63
CA ARG A 35 -0.69 18.24 -12.70
C ARG A 35 -0.12 19.64 -12.89
N GLN A 36 1.20 19.77 -13.05
CA GLN A 36 1.84 21.05 -13.33
C GLN A 36 1.39 21.64 -14.66
N LYS A 37 1.24 20.79 -15.70
CA LYS A 37 0.66 21.23 -16.98
C LYS A 37 -0.75 21.77 -16.81
N TRP A 38 -1.62 21.11 -16.04
CA TRP A 38 -2.96 21.62 -15.77
C TRP A 38 -2.94 23.01 -15.13
N VAL A 39 -2.04 23.24 -14.18
CA VAL A 39 -1.89 24.56 -13.54
C VAL A 39 -1.40 25.60 -14.55
N ARG A 40 -0.33 25.31 -15.29
CA ARG A 40 0.24 26.24 -16.29
C ARG A 40 -0.75 26.62 -17.38
N ASP A 41 -1.57 25.67 -17.82
CA ASP A 41 -2.51 25.86 -18.92
C ASP A 41 -3.88 26.37 -18.44
N GLY A 42 -4.06 26.60 -17.14
CA GLY A 42 -5.36 27.02 -16.58
C GLY A 42 -6.48 25.99 -16.81
N ALA A 43 -6.14 24.70 -16.81
CA ALA A 43 -7.09 23.64 -17.13
C ALA A 43 -8.17 23.41 -16.05
N TYR A 44 -7.94 23.90 -14.83
CA TYR A 44 -8.94 23.88 -13.77
C TYR A 44 -10.04 24.88 -14.07
N LEU A 45 -11.29 24.43 -13.95
CA LEU A 45 -12.44 25.32 -13.96
C LEU A 45 -12.64 25.92 -12.57
N SER A 46 -13.02 27.20 -12.55
CA SER A 46 -13.64 27.82 -11.38
C SER A 46 -15.01 27.23 -11.10
N ARG A 47 -15.57 27.51 -9.92
CA ARG A 47 -16.88 27.02 -9.54
C ARG A 47 -17.96 27.62 -10.44
N GLU A 48 -17.82 28.90 -10.77
CA GLU A 48 -18.73 29.66 -11.61
C GLU A 48 -18.75 29.11 -13.04
N GLU A 49 -17.57 28.84 -13.62
CA GLU A 49 -17.46 28.20 -14.95
C GLU A 49 -18.07 26.80 -14.96
N PHE A 50 -17.84 26.01 -13.91
CA PHE A 50 -18.45 24.69 -13.76
C PHE A 50 -19.98 24.76 -13.71
N GLU A 51 -20.54 25.70 -12.94
CA GLU A 51 -21.99 25.89 -12.83
C GLU A 51 -22.61 26.47 -14.11
N ALA A 52 -21.86 27.27 -14.87
CA ALA A 52 -22.24 27.72 -16.21
C ALA A 52 -22.25 26.60 -17.26
N GLY A 53 -21.74 25.40 -16.91
CA GLY A 53 -21.70 24.25 -17.80
C GLY A 53 -20.54 24.28 -18.79
N GLU A 54 -19.48 25.03 -18.49
CA GLU A 54 -18.27 25.04 -19.32
C GLU A 54 -17.70 23.61 -19.48
N PRO A 55 -17.29 23.22 -20.69
CA PRO A 55 -16.74 21.90 -20.94
C PRO A 55 -15.41 21.70 -20.21
N CYS A 56 -15.06 20.45 -19.96
CA CYS A 56 -13.77 20.10 -19.39
C CYS A 56 -12.63 20.57 -20.31
N ARG A 57 -11.74 21.44 -19.83
CA ARG A 57 -10.58 21.92 -20.59
C ARG A 57 -9.56 20.82 -20.92
N GLY A 58 -9.65 19.66 -20.25
CA GLY A 58 -8.78 18.52 -20.49
C GLY A 58 -9.18 17.66 -21.70
N CYS A 59 -10.47 17.50 -21.96
CA CYS A 59 -10.99 16.60 -23.01
C CYS A 59 -12.04 17.23 -23.93
N GLY A 60 -12.54 18.42 -23.62
CA GLY A 60 -13.61 19.12 -24.35
C GLY A 60 -15.02 18.60 -24.06
N GLU A 61 -15.17 17.52 -23.29
CA GLU A 61 -16.48 16.94 -22.98
C GLU A 61 -17.20 17.72 -21.88
N PRO A 62 -18.55 17.77 -21.90
CA PRO A 62 -19.31 18.40 -20.83
C PRO A 62 -19.09 17.67 -19.50
N LEU A 63 -18.92 18.44 -18.43
CA LEU A 63 -18.94 17.89 -17.08
C LEU A 63 -20.36 17.56 -16.66
N LEU A 64 -21.29 18.48 -16.90
CA LEU A 64 -22.72 18.35 -16.69
C LEU A 64 -23.42 18.06 -18.03
N ASP A 65 -23.69 16.80 -18.34
CA ASP A 65 -24.32 16.41 -19.62
C ASP A 65 -25.87 16.41 -19.56
N GLN A 66 -26.46 16.59 -18.37
CA GLN A 66 -27.90 16.58 -18.11
C GLN A 66 -28.61 15.25 -18.49
N ARG A 67 -27.86 14.16 -18.65
CA ARG A 67 -28.39 12.83 -18.99
C ARG A 67 -28.71 12.00 -17.74
N GLY A 68 -28.52 12.58 -16.56
CA GLY A 68 -28.78 11.96 -15.27
C GLY A 68 -27.69 10.98 -14.87
N ASP A 69 -27.94 10.25 -13.79
CA ASP A 69 -26.95 9.31 -13.25
C ASP A 69 -26.75 8.08 -14.17
N ARG A 70 -25.55 7.52 -14.10
CA ARG A 70 -25.23 6.23 -14.70
C ARG A 70 -25.84 5.13 -13.85
N LEU A 71 -26.78 4.37 -14.42
CA LEU A 71 -27.41 3.23 -13.75
C LEU A 71 -26.40 2.10 -13.53
N ALA A 72 -26.64 1.25 -12.53
CA ALA A 72 -25.88 0.00 -12.40
C ALA A 72 -26.14 -0.90 -13.62
N LEU A 73 -25.12 -1.62 -14.12
CA LEU A 73 -25.25 -2.49 -15.30
C LEU A 73 -26.42 -3.49 -15.21
N ALA A 74 -26.72 -3.98 -14.00
CA ALA A 74 -27.84 -4.89 -13.75
C ALA A 74 -29.23 -4.24 -13.90
N GLN A 75 -29.31 -2.91 -13.80
CA GLN A 75 -30.54 -2.11 -13.89
C GLN A 75 -30.73 -1.49 -15.28
N MET A 76 -29.78 -1.65 -16.20
CA MET A 76 -29.85 -1.10 -17.55
C MET A 76 -30.71 -1.96 -18.46
N THR A 77 -31.54 -1.32 -19.29
CA THR A 77 -32.19 -1.98 -20.43
C THR A 77 -31.14 -2.42 -21.47
N PRO A 78 -31.49 -3.32 -22.41
CA PRO A 78 -30.59 -3.66 -23.50
C PRO A 78 -30.08 -2.44 -24.29
N GLU A 79 -30.95 -1.47 -24.57
CA GLU A 79 -30.61 -0.26 -25.33
C GLU A 79 -29.65 0.65 -24.54
N GLN A 80 -29.88 0.78 -23.23
CA GLN A 80 -28.99 1.53 -22.33
C GLN A 80 -27.62 0.87 -22.20
N ARG A 81 -27.54 -0.47 -22.24
CA ARG A 81 -26.26 -1.20 -22.27
C ARG A 81 -25.51 -0.96 -23.57
N GLU A 82 -26.19 -0.98 -24.71
CA GLU A 82 -25.56 -0.69 -26.00
C GLU A 82 -25.04 0.76 -26.07
N GLU A 83 -25.77 1.73 -25.52
CA GLU A 83 -25.28 3.10 -25.36
C GLU A 83 -24.04 3.17 -24.45
N HIS A 84 -24.09 2.52 -23.28
CA HIS A 84 -22.99 2.44 -22.34
C HIS A 84 -21.73 1.85 -22.98
N ASP A 85 -21.85 0.75 -23.71
CA ASP A 85 -20.72 0.05 -24.32
C ASP A 85 -20.10 0.86 -25.46
N ARG A 86 -20.92 1.59 -26.23
CA ARG A 86 -20.42 2.54 -27.24
C ARG A 86 -19.64 3.69 -26.60
N GLU A 87 -20.11 4.23 -25.49
CA GLU A 87 -19.39 5.26 -24.75
C GLU A 87 -18.08 4.74 -24.16
N GLU A 88 -18.10 3.53 -23.61
CA GLU A 88 -16.91 2.87 -23.07
C GLU A 88 -15.88 2.61 -24.17
N ALA A 89 -16.30 2.13 -25.34
CA ALA A 89 -15.42 1.94 -26.49
C ALA A 89 -14.78 3.26 -26.94
N ARG A 90 -15.57 4.34 -27.07
CA ARG A 90 -15.05 5.70 -27.41
C ARG A 90 -14.09 6.24 -26.36
N TYR A 91 -14.35 5.98 -25.08
CA TYR A 91 -13.44 6.36 -24.01
C TYR A 91 -12.11 5.59 -24.12
N LEU A 92 -12.16 4.28 -24.32
CA LEU A 92 -10.97 3.42 -24.44
C LEU A 92 -10.14 3.74 -25.68
N GLU A 93 -10.77 4.07 -26.81
CA GLU A 93 -10.09 4.51 -28.02
C GLU A 93 -9.22 5.76 -27.78
N ARG A 94 -9.74 6.73 -27.02
CA ARG A 94 -9.03 7.97 -26.71
C ARG A 94 -8.03 7.86 -25.54
N HIS A 95 -8.27 6.91 -24.62
CA HIS A 95 -7.57 6.87 -23.33
C HIS A 95 -6.86 5.56 -23.01
N SER A 96 -6.67 4.66 -24.00
CA SER A 96 -5.96 3.38 -23.86
C SER A 96 -4.58 3.53 -23.20
N GLU A 97 -3.81 4.56 -23.60
CA GLU A 97 -2.47 4.81 -23.08
C GLU A 97 -2.43 5.69 -21.82
N CYS A 98 -3.57 6.23 -21.37
CA CYS A 98 -3.58 7.12 -20.21
C CYS A 98 -3.33 6.38 -18.89
N ARG A 99 -3.72 5.10 -18.81
CA ARG A 99 -3.52 4.18 -17.66
C ARG A 99 -3.89 4.80 -16.30
N SER A 100 -4.95 5.58 -16.29
CA SER A 100 -5.47 6.25 -15.10
C SER A 100 -6.91 5.85 -14.83
N HIS A 101 -7.37 6.14 -13.62
CA HIS A 101 -8.78 5.99 -13.26
C HIS A 101 -9.67 6.89 -14.14
N ARG A 102 -10.92 6.46 -14.27
CA ARG A 102 -12.03 7.25 -14.85
C ARG A 102 -12.85 7.86 -13.73
N TRP A 103 -13.46 9.00 -13.99
CA TRP A 103 -14.40 9.63 -13.07
C TRP A 103 -15.55 10.28 -13.85
N SER A 104 -16.68 10.42 -13.18
CA SER A 104 -17.85 11.19 -13.63
C SER A 104 -18.42 11.92 -12.42
N ILE A 105 -19.36 12.83 -12.66
CA ILE A 105 -20.07 13.53 -11.58
C ILE A 105 -21.51 13.04 -11.52
N GLN A 106 -22.11 13.18 -10.34
CA GLN A 106 -23.54 12.93 -10.18
C GLN A 106 -24.34 13.80 -11.16
N GLY A 107 -25.35 13.21 -11.79
CA GLY A 107 -26.17 13.82 -12.83
C GLY A 107 -25.54 13.80 -14.22
N SER A 108 -24.36 13.17 -14.39
CA SER A 108 -23.64 13.09 -15.65
C SER A 108 -23.22 11.67 -16.01
N ARG A 109 -23.42 11.29 -17.29
CA ARG A 109 -22.98 9.99 -17.83
C ARG A 109 -21.60 10.07 -18.50
N THR A 110 -21.15 11.27 -18.86
CA THR A 110 -19.85 11.52 -19.47
C THR A 110 -18.68 11.05 -18.59
N LEU A 111 -17.77 10.29 -19.20
CA LEU A 111 -16.56 9.79 -18.56
C LEU A 111 -15.36 10.71 -18.80
N HIS A 112 -14.70 11.08 -17.71
CA HIS A 112 -13.48 11.87 -17.71
C HIS A 112 -12.28 11.01 -17.30
N CYS A 113 -11.15 11.20 -17.98
CA CYS A 113 -9.91 10.50 -17.65
C CYS A 113 -9.16 11.24 -16.55
N GLY A 114 -8.84 10.60 -15.43
CA GLY A 114 -8.09 11.19 -14.32
C GLY A 114 -6.64 11.58 -14.62
N TYR A 115 -6.13 11.25 -15.81
CA TYR A 115 -4.83 11.74 -16.30
C TYR A 115 -4.97 12.94 -17.24
N CYS A 116 -6.02 13.02 -18.06
CA CYS A 116 -6.20 14.15 -18.98
C CYS A 116 -6.98 15.30 -18.33
N CYS A 117 -7.97 14.97 -17.52
CA CYS A 117 -8.99 15.87 -17.02
C CYS A 117 -8.70 16.20 -15.55
N PRO A 118 -8.49 17.48 -15.19
CA PRO A 118 -8.39 17.87 -13.79
C PRO A 118 -9.73 17.61 -13.08
N PRO A 119 -9.70 17.32 -11.76
CA PRO A 119 -10.93 17.09 -11.00
C PRO A 119 -11.84 18.32 -11.03
N HIS A 120 -13.15 18.09 -11.00
CA HIS A 120 -14.12 19.19 -10.96
C HIS A 120 -13.96 20.03 -9.68
N PRO A 121 -14.25 21.34 -9.73
CA PRO A 121 -14.20 22.19 -8.55
C PRO A 121 -15.27 21.77 -7.53
N LEU A 122 -14.86 21.72 -6.26
CA LEU A 122 -15.76 21.46 -5.14
C LEU A 122 -16.44 22.77 -4.70
N SER A 123 -17.68 22.67 -4.24
CA SER A 123 -18.36 23.82 -3.60
C SER A 123 -17.75 24.12 -2.23
N HIS A 124 -17.90 25.35 -1.75
CA HIS A 124 -17.47 25.75 -0.40
C HIS A 124 -18.03 24.80 0.68
N ARG A 125 -19.32 24.45 0.59
CA ARG A 125 -19.96 23.51 1.53
C ARG A 125 -19.33 22.11 1.48
N GLN A 126 -18.93 21.63 0.30
CA GLN A 126 -18.21 20.36 0.16
C GLN A 126 -16.83 20.45 0.80
N ILE A 127 -16.09 21.53 0.55
CA ILE A 127 -14.76 21.77 1.14
C ILE A 127 -14.85 21.81 2.67
N GLU A 128 -15.82 22.54 3.23
CA GLU A 128 -16.05 22.61 4.68
C GLU A 128 -16.43 21.26 5.28
N HIS A 129 -17.29 20.50 4.61
CA HIS A 129 -17.67 19.17 5.07
C HIS A 129 -16.46 18.22 5.08
N ILE A 130 -15.71 18.15 3.98
CA ILE A 130 -14.49 17.34 3.89
C ILE A 130 -13.47 17.77 4.95
N SER A 131 -13.30 19.07 5.17
CA SER A 131 -12.40 19.61 6.19
C SER A 131 -12.79 19.17 7.60
N ARG A 132 -14.10 19.14 7.92
CA ARG A 132 -14.59 18.64 9.21
C ARG A 132 -14.32 17.15 9.41
N ILE A 133 -14.50 16.33 8.38
CA ILE A 133 -14.17 14.89 8.43
C ILE A 133 -12.69 14.70 8.75
N PHE A 134 -11.79 15.43 8.08
CA PHE A 134 -10.37 15.31 8.36
C PHE A 134 -9.98 15.88 9.73
N ALA A 135 -10.68 16.89 10.22
CA ALA A 135 -10.46 17.42 11.57
C ALA A 135 -10.88 16.42 12.66
N SER A 136 -11.99 15.69 12.47
CA SER A 136 -12.45 14.68 13.44
C SER A 136 -11.57 13.42 13.47
N VAL A 137 -10.94 13.06 12.35
CA VAL A 137 -10.04 11.89 12.28
C VAL A 137 -8.69 12.14 12.97
N LYS A 138 -8.23 13.40 13.05
CA LYS A 138 -6.95 13.75 13.67
C LYS A 138 -6.89 13.47 15.18
N SER A 139 -8.01 13.28 15.87
CA SER A 139 -8.03 13.05 17.32
C SER A 139 -7.95 11.59 17.75
N GLU A 140 -8.14 10.61 16.85
CA GLU A 140 -8.32 9.21 17.26
C GLU A 140 -7.21 8.23 16.84
N VAL A 141 -6.33 8.58 15.91
CA VAL A 141 -5.13 7.76 15.65
C VAL A 141 -4.13 7.97 16.77
N ARG A 142 -4.32 7.23 17.86
CA ARG A 142 -3.36 7.18 18.96
C ARG A 142 -2.09 6.53 18.40
N LYS A 143 -0.90 7.07 18.72
CA LYS A 143 0.40 6.51 18.28
C LYS A 143 0.50 4.99 18.50
N ARG A 144 -0.17 4.47 19.53
CA ARG A 144 -0.28 3.04 19.83
C ARG A 144 -0.86 2.18 18.69
N ASP A 145 -1.62 2.77 17.78
CA ASP A 145 -2.30 2.10 16.66
C ASP A 145 -1.49 2.22 15.36
N LEU A 146 -0.30 2.83 15.42
CA LEU A 146 0.65 2.94 14.32
C LEU A 146 1.78 1.92 14.50
N ASP A 147 2.29 1.47 13.37
CA ASP A 147 3.51 0.70 13.27
C ASP A 147 4.53 1.44 12.39
N ASP A 148 5.79 1.29 12.77
CA ASP A 148 6.97 1.74 12.07
C ASP A 148 7.35 0.75 10.94
N TRP A 149 7.76 1.31 9.81
CA TRP A 149 8.21 0.58 8.64
C TRP A 149 9.52 1.14 8.13
N ASP A 150 10.50 0.28 7.89
CA ASP A 150 11.71 0.62 7.14
C ASP A 150 11.49 0.33 5.66
N LEU A 151 11.67 1.35 4.83
CA LEU A 151 11.52 1.27 3.38
C LEU A 151 12.88 1.40 2.70
N THR A 152 13.25 0.41 1.90
CA THR A 152 14.38 0.52 0.97
C THR A 152 13.90 1.11 -0.33
N LEU A 153 14.51 2.21 -0.78
CA LEU A 153 14.11 2.96 -1.97
C LEU A 153 14.96 2.57 -3.19
N THR A 154 14.57 2.98 -4.39
CA THR A 154 15.34 2.70 -5.64
C THR A 154 16.75 3.30 -5.65
N CYS A 155 16.96 4.36 -4.87
CA CYS A 155 18.26 5.00 -4.64
C CYS A 155 19.04 4.34 -3.50
N ASP A 156 18.61 3.16 -3.04
CA ASP A 156 19.20 2.34 -1.99
C ASP A 156 19.25 3.00 -0.59
N HIS A 157 18.72 4.21 -0.44
CA HIS A 157 18.48 4.83 0.86
C HIS A 157 17.32 4.14 1.59
N MET A 158 17.44 4.08 2.91
CA MET A 158 16.41 3.59 3.80
C MET A 158 15.67 4.77 4.44
N VAL A 159 14.35 4.69 4.53
CA VAL A 159 13.52 5.68 5.23
C VAL A 159 12.57 5.00 6.19
N ARG A 160 12.43 5.57 7.39
CA ARG A 160 11.45 5.15 8.41
C ARG A 160 10.15 5.90 8.19
N VAL A 161 9.04 5.18 8.12
CA VAL A 161 7.69 5.76 8.01
C VAL A 161 6.74 5.07 8.98
N THR A 162 5.59 5.70 9.22
CA THR A 162 4.53 5.16 10.08
C THR A 162 3.28 4.87 9.26
N GLN A 163 2.63 3.73 9.51
CA GLN A 163 1.33 3.37 8.96
C GLN A 163 0.47 2.70 10.02
N HIS A 164 -0.86 2.80 9.91
CA HIS A 164 -1.77 2.12 10.82
C HIS A 164 -1.53 0.60 10.86
N ARG A 165 -1.60 0.02 12.06
CA ARG A 165 -1.29 -1.39 12.35
C ARG A 165 -2.14 -2.38 11.54
N ASP A 166 -3.37 -1.99 11.22
CA ASP A 166 -4.31 -2.82 10.45
C ASP A 166 -3.85 -3.09 9.01
N HIS A 167 -2.83 -2.38 8.52
CA HIS A 167 -2.17 -2.70 7.27
C HIS A 167 -1.12 -3.79 7.48
N ASP A 168 -1.32 -4.92 6.79
CA ASP A 168 -0.39 -6.05 6.71
C ASP A 168 0.78 -5.78 5.74
N TYR A 169 0.65 -4.80 4.84
CA TYR A 169 1.70 -4.34 3.93
C TYR A 169 1.77 -2.80 3.84
N TYR A 170 2.94 -2.30 3.45
CA TYR A 170 3.10 -0.86 3.18
C TYR A 170 2.44 -0.44 1.87
N SER A 171 1.46 0.45 1.96
CA SER A 171 0.56 0.77 0.83
C SER A 171 1.12 1.74 -0.20
N ARG A 172 2.06 2.62 0.17
CA ARG A 172 2.58 3.64 -0.75
C ARG A 172 3.73 3.07 -1.58
N ARG A 173 3.66 3.26 -2.89
CA ARG A 173 4.69 2.79 -3.83
C ARG A 173 5.81 3.79 -4.08
N VAL A 174 5.57 5.07 -3.81
CA VAL A 174 6.54 6.17 -3.99
C VAL A 174 6.47 7.08 -2.76
N VAL A 175 7.63 7.46 -2.23
CA VAL A 175 7.78 8.31 -1.05
C VAL A 175 8.90 9.33 -1.28
N ASP A 176 8.92 10.39 -0.49
CA ASP A 176 10.01 11.38 -0.53
C ASP A 176 11.25 10.81 0.17
N CYS A 177 12.39 10.84 -0.52
CA CYS A 177 13.68 10.48 0.06
C CYS A 177 14.36 11.74 0.60
N PRO A 178 14.59 11.86 1.92
CA PRO A 178 15.21 13.06 2.50
C PRO A 178 16.67 13.23 2.05
N THR A 179 17.39 12.13 1.84
CA THR A 179 18.81 12.17 1.42
C THR A 179 18.99 12.69 0.00
N CYS A 180 18.12 12.28 -0.93
CA CYS A 180 18.17 12.75 -2.32
C CYS A 180 17.31 13.99 -2.59
N SER A 181 16.45 14.40 -1.65
CA SER A 181 15.39 15.40 -1.87
C SER A 181 14.55 15.11 -3.13
N ALA A 182 14.19 13.85 -3.35
CA ALA A 182 13.47 13.41 -4.53
C ALA A 182 12.45 12.31 -4.20
N ARG A 183 11.41 12.20 -5.01
CA ARG A 183 10.43 11.12 -4.94
C ARG A 183 11.03 9.82 -5.46
N ARG A 184 10.99 8.77 -4.64
CA ARG A 184 11.58 7.46 -4.92
C ARG A 184 10.61 6.32 -4.66
N GLY A 185 10.70 5.29 -5.47
CA GLY A 185 9.90 4.08 -5.44
C GLY A 185 10.37 3.17 -4.31
N VAL A 186 9.42 2.50 -3.69
CA VAL A 186 9.67 1.55 -2.60
C VAL A 186 10.01 0.19 -3.20
N VAL A 187 11.23 -0.28 -2.97
CA VAL A 187 11.73 -1.58 -3.43
C VAL A 187 11.38 -2.67 -2.42
N GLN A 188 11.57 -2.38 -1.13
CA GLN A 188 11.23 -3.29 -0.04
C GLN A 188 10.62 -2.49 1.11
N ALA A 189 9.71 -3.12 1.84
CA ALA A 189 9.13 -2.58 3.05
C ALA A 189 9.22 -3.64 4.15
N HIS A 190 9.83 -3.27 5.28
CA HIS A 190 9.99 -4.14 6.43
C HIS A 190 9.27 -3.52 7.63
N ARG A 191 8.28 -4.23 8.16
CA ARG A 191 7.53 -3.81 9.35
C ARG A 191 8.39 -4.04 10.58
N ILE A 192 8.63 -2.97 11.34
CA ILE A 192 9.40 -2.99 12.57
C ILE A 192 8.51 -3.30 13.78
N GLY A 193 7.25 -2.89 13.71
CA GLY A 193 6.27 -3.06 14.77
C GLY A 193 5.77 -1.72 15.31
N PRO A 194 5.16 -1.68 16.50
CA PRO A 194 4.50 -0.49 17.04
C PRO A 194 5.40 0.76 17.07
N THR A 195 4.84 1.90 16.69
CA THR A 195 5.51 3.21 16.82
C THR A 195 5.65 3.58 18.30
N ASP A 196 6.84 4.02 18.71
CA ASP A 196 7.11 4.45 20.08
C ASP A 196 6.24 5.67 20.46
N ASP A 197 5.58 5.59 21.62
CA ASP A 197 4.98 6.76 22.25
C ASP A 197 6.07 7.66 22.87
N ALA A 198 5.73 8.93 23.16
CA ALA A 198 6.71 9.89 23.67
C ALA A 198 7.27 9.46 25.03
N GLU A 199 6.49 8.68 25.77
CA GLU A 199 6.79 8.14 27.09
C GLU A 199 7.54 6.79 27.03
N GLY A 200 7.78 6.22 25.84
CA GLY A 200 8.50 4.96 25.64
C GLY A 200 7.80 3.70 26.19
N ARG A 201 6.53 3.79 26.57
CA ARG A 201 5.76 2.69 27.15
C ARG A 201 5.54 1.57 26.14
N VAL A 202 5.36 1.93 24.87
CA VAL A 202 5.23 0.95 23.77
C VAL A 202 6.52 0.13 23.63
N ARG A 203 7.68 0.79 23.68
CA ARG A 203 9.00 0.13 23.67
C ARG A 203 9.19 -0.78 24.88
N THR A 204 8.85 -0.30 26.07
CA THR A 204 8.98 -1.08 27.31
C THR A 204 8.08 -2.32 27.28
N ALA A 205 6.83 -2.17 26.86
CA ALA A 205 5.91 -3.30 26.71
C ALA A 205 6.45 -4.36 25.74
N ARG A 206 6.98 -3.93 24.57
CA ARG A 206 7.61 -4.84 23.60
C ARG A 206 8.81 -5.59 24.21
N LEU A 207 9.71 -4.88 24.89
CA LEU A 207 10.89 -5.51 25.50
C LEU A 207 10.50 -6.52 26.59
N VAL A 208 9.42 -6.26 27.34
CA VAL A 208 8.89 -7.20 28.33
C VAL A 208 8.36 -8.48 27.65
N GLU A 209 7.59 -8.35 26.58
CA GLU A 209 7.09 -9.51 25.83
C GLU A 209 8.23 -10.32 25.18
N GLU A 210 9.22 -9.64 24.59
CA GLU A 210 10.41 -10.29 24.01
C GLU A 210 11.22 -11.03 25.08
N LEU A 211 11.40 -10.43 26.26
CA LEU A 211 12.07 -11.05 27.39
C LEU A 211 11.33 -12.32 27.85
N GLN A 212 10.01 -12.23 28.04
CA GLN A 212 9.19 -13.38 28.44
C GLN A 212 9.25 -14.51 27.41
N ALA A 213 9.21 -14.19 26.12
CA ALA A 213 9.34 -15.18 25.05
C ALA A 213 10.72 -15.86 25.04
N ALA A 214 11.79 -15.09 25.28
CA ALA A 214 13.16 -15.59 25.38
C ALA A 214 13.34 -16.49 26.61
N GLU A 215 12.80 -16.11 27.77
CA GLU A 215 12.81 -16.91 29.00
C GLU A 215 12.06 -18.24 28.80
N ALA A 216 10.86 -18.21 28.20
CA ALA A 216 10.10 -19.43 27.91
C ALA A 216 10.82 -20.34 26.90
N LYS A 217 11.57 -19.76 25.96
CA LYS A 217 12.44 -20.53 25.03
C LYS A 217 13.60 -21.18 25.78
N LEU A 218 14.27 -20.45 26.66
CA LEU A 218 15.37 -20.96 27.48
C LEU A 218 14.89 -22.11 28.39
N GLU A 219 13.73 -21.97 29.04
CA GLU A 219 13.16 -23.02 29.88
C GLU A 219 12.89 -24.31 29.08
N ARG A 220 12.34 -24.18 27.87
CA ARG A 220 12.14 -25.32 26.95
C ARG A 220 13.45 -26.00 26.58
N GLN A 221 14.49 -25.22 26.31
CA GLN A 221 15.83 -25.76 26.01
C GLN A 221 16.43 -26.46 27.22
N ASN A 222 16.30 -25.90 28.43
CA ASN A 222 16.78 -26.53 29.66
C ASN A 222 16.08 -27.87 29.92
N LYS A 223 14.75 -27.94 29.77
CA LYS A 223 14.00 -29.20 29.88
C LYS A 223 14.49 -30.24 28.86
N ALA A 224 14.78 -29.83 27.63
CA ALA A 224 15.32 -30.71 26.61
C ALA A 224 16.73 -31.21 26.98
N ILE A 225 17.60 -30.33 27.50
CA ILE A 225 18.94 -30.69 27.98
C ILE A 225 18.85 -31.72 29.10
N THR A 226 18.01 -31.50 30.12
CA THR A 226 17.83 -32.46 31.22
C THR A 226 17.33 -33.82 30.74
N LYS A 227 16.40 -33.84 29.77
CA LYS A 227 15.92 -35.09 29.16
C LYS A 227 17.05 -35.83 28.43
N THR A 228 17.88 -35.10 27.69
CA THR A 228 19.04 -35.66 27.00
C THR A 228 20.08 -36.19 27.99
N GLN A 229 20.34 -35.48 29.09
CA GLN A 229 21.25 -35.92 30.16
C GLN A 229 20.78 -37.24 30.80
N ARG A 230 19.49 -37.34 31.16
CA ARG A 230 18.93 -38.60 31.68
C ARG A 230 19.11 -39.75 30.69
N ARG A 231 18.93 -39.49 29.39
CA ARG A 231 19.15 -40.51 28.36
C ARG A 231 20.61 -40.94 28.26
N ILE A 232 21.55 -40.00 28.40
CA ILE A 232 22.99 -40.31 28.46
C ILE A 232 23.31 -41.16 29.69
N GLU A 233 22.75 -40.83 30.85
CA GLU A 233 22.93 -41.61 32.08
C GLU A 233 22.36 -43.03 31.95
N GLU A 234 21.14 -43.19 31.41
CA GLU A 234 20.53 -44.49 31.12
C GLU A 234 21.42 -45.34 30.20
N LEU A 235 21.88 -44.76 29.08
CA LEU A 235 22.76 -45.45 28.14
C LEU A 235 24.11 -45.78 28.77
N GLY A 236 24.65 -44.87 29.58
CA GLY A 236 25.89 -45.08 30.33
C GLY A 236 25.77 -46.13 31.43
N ALA A 237 24.58 -46.31 32.02
CA ALA A 237 24.29 -47.40 32.94
C ALA A 237 24.15 -48.74 32.21
N GLN A 238 23.50 -48.76 31.04
CA GLN A 238 23.41 -49.95 30.19
C GLN A 238 24.78 -50.43 29.70
N LEU A 239 25.69 -49.50 29.39
CA LEU A 239 27.06 -49.83 29.02
C LEU A 239 27.93 -50.29 30.20
N ARG A 240 27.57 -49.89 31.44
CA ARG A 240 28.30 -50.27 32.67
C ARG A 240 27.75 -51.51 33.36
N ALA A 241 26.53 -51.94 33.02
CA ALA A 241 26.04 -53.25 33.41
C ALA A 241 26.89 -54.29 32.67
N PRO A 242 27.73 -55.10 33.37
CA PRO A 242 28.43 -56.19 32.72
C PRO A 242 27.37 -57.11 32.10
N GLY A 243 27.60 -57.53 30.86
CA GLY A 243 26.71 -58.46 30.16
C GLY A 243 26.31 -59.58 31.11
N SER A 244 25.00 -59.66 31.41
CA SER A 244 24.44 -60.80 32.09
C SER A 244 24.63 -61.99 31.16
N ALA A 245 25.70 -62.72 31.44
CA ALA A 245 25.92 -64.13 31.16
C ALA A 245 25.31 -64.66 29.85
N ALA A 246 26.15 -64.68 28.82
CA ALA A 246 26.31 -65.92 28.08
C ALA A 246 26.99 -66.96 29.02
N ASP A 247 26.71 -68.23 28.77
CA ASP A 247 27.26 -69.45 29.38
C ASP A 247 26.47 -70.02 30.58
N GLU A 248 25.38 -70.74 30.29
CA GLU A 248 25.34 -72.23 30.20
C GLU A 248 24.00 -72.73 29.62
#